data_AF-A0A1Q3H6L6-F1
#
_entry.id   AF-A0A1Q3H6L6-F1
#
_cell.length_a   1.000
_cell.length_b   1.000
_cell.length_c   1.000
_cell.angle_alpha   90.00
_cell.angle_beta   90.00
_cell.angle_gamma   90.00
#
_symmetry.space_group_name_H-M   'P 1'
#
loop_
_entity.id
_entity.type
_entity.pdbx_description
1 polymer ?
#
loop_
_entity_poly.entity_id
_entity_poly.type
_entity_poly.pdbx_seq_one_letter_code
_entity_poly.pdbx_strand_id
1 'polypeptide(L)'
;MELRPLYLPAFGAITTVVLLLLLRAGQRLLSPAHTVRSDMEEGHMAHALVQVGQVLGLFLISGSVVAGCVQGESLSHDVLWVSAYGLVALVLLEVFGHLGVRVLLRARLAAEVERGNIAAGLAAGSHYLATGILLSRSVSGTDLGTLGVVLVFVVIAQLTLHLFVMLFRTLTAYDDAEEILGENLAAALSYAGITVALSLIIGHAVEGTFEGWAASLRGYALALVFALALYPVRQLFVQTLLLGARFTLRGGRLDQGIAAERNLGMGVLEAVSYLAAAFLVTRLS
;
A
#
# COMPACT_ATOMS: atom_id res chain seq x y z
N MET A 1 -20.90 -20.29 -18.95
CA MET A 1 -20.63 -21.66 -18.46
C MET A 1 -20.46 -21.53 -16.95
N GLU A 2 -21.27 -22.20 -16.12
CA GLU A 2 -21.06 -22.13 -14.67
C GLU A 2 -19.70 -22.75 -14.33
N LEU A 3 -18.81 -21.94 -13.75
CA LEU A 3 -17.54 -22.44 -13.24
C LEU A 3 -17.82 -23.50 -12.17
N ARG A 4 -17.08 -24.61 -12.19
CA ARG A 4 -17.16 -25.59 -11.11
C ARG A 4 -16.87 -24.89 -9.79
N PRO A 5 -17.58 -25.22 -8.69
CA PRO A 5 -17.50 -24.48 -7.42
C PRO A 5 -16.09 -24.42 -6.82
N LEU A 6 -15.20 -25.33 -7.21
CA LEU A 6 -13.81 -25.38 -6.75
C LEU A 6 -12.79 -24.76 -7.71
N TYR A 7 -13.19 -24.34 -8.91
CA TYR A 7 -12.26 -23.85 -9.94
C TYR A 7 -11.57 -22.55 -9.50
N LEU A 8 -12.34 -21.52 -9.17
CA LEU A 8 -11.80 -20.21 -8.77
C LEU A 8 -10.99 -20.26 -7.46
N PRO A 9 -11.44 -20.96 -6.39
CA PRO A 9 -10.63 -21.12 -5.18
C PRO A 9 -9.32 -21.89 -5.41
N ALA A 10 -9.34 -22.97 -6.21
CA ALA A 10 -8.13 -23.72 -6.53
C ALA A 10 -7.15 -22.86 -7.35
N PHE A 11 -7.66 -22.11 -8.32
CA PHE A 11 -6.86 -21.19 -9.13
C PHE A 11 -6.22 -20.10 -8.26
N GLY A 12 -6.99 -19.52 -7.32
CA GLY A 12 -6.51 -18.57 -6.33
C GLY A 12 -5.38 -19.13 -5.47
N ALA A 13 -5.56 -20.32 -4.92
CA ALA A 13 -4.55 -20.97 -4.09
C ALA A 13 -3.24 -21.25 -4.88
N ILE A 14 -3.35 -21.83 -6.07
CA ILE A 14 -2.19 -22.16 -6.91
C ILE A 14 -1.46 -20.88 -7.33
N THR A 15 -2.17 -19.87 -7.82
CA THR A 15 -1.59 -18.58 -8.24
C THR A 15 -0.86 -17.92 -7.08
N THR A 16 -1.46 -17.90 -5.88
CA THR A 16 -0.83 -17.32 -4.70
C THR A 16 0.46 -18.05 -4.34
N VAL A 17 0.46 -19.38 -4.34
CA VAL A 17 1.66 -20.18 -4.05
C VAL A 17 2.75 -19.93 -5.09
N VAL A 18 2.40 -19.94 -6.38
CA VAL A 18 3.37 -19.70 -7.47
C VAL A 18 3.99 -18.31 -7.35
N LEU A 19 3.18 -17.26 -7.17
CA LEU A 19 3.67 -15.91 -7.02
C LEU A 19 4.55 -15.76 -5.76
N LEU A 20 4.20 -16.40 -4.64
CA LEU A 20 5.02 -16.41 -3.43
C LEU A 20 6.38 -17.09 -3.66
N LEU A 21 6.41 -18.19 -4.41
CA LEU A 21 7.65 -18.88 -4.77
C LEU A 21 8.53 -17.99 -5.65
N LEU A 22 7.94 -17.29 -6.63
CA LEU A 22 8.65 -16.34 -7.49
C LEU A 22 9.17 -15.13 -6.70
N LEU A 23 8.36 -14.55 -5.81
CA LEU A 23 8.78 -13.48 -4.91
C LEU A 23 10.01 -13.91 -4.09
N ARG A 24 9.93 -15.09 -3.46
CA ARG A 24 11.03 -15.64 -2.66
C ARG A 24 12.27 -15.94 -3.49
N ALA A 25 12.11 -16.43 -4.71
CA ALA A 25 13.23 -16.67 -5.62
C ALA A 25 13.91 -15.36 -6.03
N GLY A 26 13.12 -14.32 -6.35
CA GLY A 26 13.62 -12.97 -6.64
C GLY A 26 14.38 -12.36 -5.46
N GLN A 27 13.82 -12.45 -4.25
CA GLN A 27 14.47 -11.96 -3.03
C GLN A 27 15.81 -12.66 -2.77
N ARG A 28 15.87 -13.99 -2.92
CA ARG A 28 17.14 -14.73 -2.77
C ARG A 28 18.20 -14.32 -3.79
N LEU A 29 17.78 -13.96 -5.01
CA LEU A 29 18.69 -13.53 -6.06
C LEU A 29 19.20 -12.10 -5.83
N LEU A 30 18.33 -11.19 -5.39
CA LEU A 30 18.63 -9.77 -5.24
C LEU A 30 19.25 -9.42 -3.88
N SER A 31 18.83 -10.12 -2.82
CA SER A 31 19.23 -9.87 -1.43
C SER A 31 19.53 -11.20 -0.71
N PRO A 32 20.58 -11.94 -1.11
CA PRO A 32 20.87 -13.27 -0.55
C PRO A 32 21.14 -13.27 0.97
N ALA A 33 21.48 -12.11 1.55
CA ALA A 33 21.72 -11.95 2.98
C ALA A 33 20.44 -11.93 3.84
N HIS A 34 19.29 -11.60 3.26
CA HIS A 34 18.02 -11.43 3.97
C HIS A 34 16.93 -12.31 3.38
N THR A 35 16.57 -13.37 4.11
CA THR A 35 15.46 -14.26 3.75
C THR A 35 14.40 -14.23 4.83
N VAL A 36 13.14 -14.47 4.46
CA VAL A 36 12.04 -14.51 5.44
C VAL A 36 12.32 -15.44 6.62
N ARG A 37 12.95 -16.59 6.35
CA ARG A 37 13.28 -17.53 7.42
C ARG A 37 14.38 -16.98 8.34
N SER A 38 15.48 -16.49 7.77
CA SER A 38 16.59 -15.96 8.57
C SER A 38 16.16 -14.75 9.37
N ASP A 39 15.47 -13.78 8.76
CA ASP A 39 15.08 -12.55 9.44
C ASP A 39 14.07 -12.79 10.57
N MET A 40 13.16 -13.77 10.41
CA MET A 40 12.22 -14.15 11.46
C MET A 40 12.84 -15.00 12.57
N GLU A 41 13.78 -15.90 12.24
CA GLU A 41 14.45 -16.77 13.22
C GLU A 41 15.56 -16.02 13.99
N GLU A 42 16.22 -15.05 13.35
CA GLU A 42 17.35 -14.28 13.90
C GLU A 42 16.90 -12.96 14.56
N GLY A 43 15.61 -12.59 14.45
CA GLY A 43 15.04 -11.43 15.13
C GLY A 43 15.28 -10.08 14.44
N HIS A 44 15.55 -10.06 13.14
CA HIS A 44 15.68 -8.84 12.33
C HIS A 44 14.30 -8.20 12.06
N MET A 45 13.69 -7.64 13.10
CA MET A 45 12.30 -7.16 13.07
C MET A 45 12.04 -6.11 11.98
N ALA A 46 13.01 -5.23 11.68
CA ALA A 46 12.85 -4.22 10.64
C ALA A 46 12.63 -4.85 9.25
N HIS A 47 13.48 -5.81 8.87
CA HIS A 47 13.35 -6.58 7.62
C HIS A 47 12.09 -7.45 7.61
N ALA A 48 11.76 -8.08 8.74
CA ALA A 48 10.54 -8.87 8.87
C ALA A 48 9.28 -8.02 8.59
N LEU A 49 9.21 -6.78 9.06
CA LEU A 49 8.09 -5.88 8.79
C LEU A 49 7.97 -5.50 7.31
N VAL A 50 9.09 -5.32 6.60
CA VAL A 50 9.09 -5.11 5.14
C VAL A 50 8.50 -6.32 4.42
N GLN A 51 8.95 -7.52 4.80
CA GLN A 51 8.49 -8.78 4.21
C GLN A 51 7.01 -9.05 4.49
N VAL A 52 6.52 -8.71 5.68
CA VAL A 52 5.08 -8.81 6.01
C VAL A 52 4.26 -7.92 5.06
N GLY A 53 4.71 -6.69 4.79
CA GLY A 53 4.08 -5.80 3.83
C GLY A 53 4.06 -6.35 2.41
N GLN A 54 5.20 -6.89 1.94
CA GLN A 54 5.33 -7.55 0.63
C GLN A 54 4.39 -8.74 0.47
N VAL A 55 4.39 -9.65 1.45
CA VAL A 55 3.55 -10.84 1.44
C VAL A 55 2.08 -10.45 1.42
N LEU A 56 1.65 -9.55 2.31
CA LEU A 56 0.26 -9.11 2.35
C LEU A 56 -0.17 -8.46 1.03
N GLY A 57 0.67 -7.57 0.47
CA GLY A 57 0.43 -6.98 -0.85
C GLY A 57 0.28 -8.02 -1.96
N LEU A 58 1.12 -9.06 -1.95
CA LEU A 58 1.06 -10.14 -2.93
C LEU A 58 -0.23 -10.98 -2.83
N PHE A 59 -0.71 -11.25 -1.61
CA PHE A 59 -1.98 -11.94 -1.42
C PHE A 59 -3.15 -11.13 -2.01
N LEU A 60 -3.16 -9.81 -1.82
CA LEU A 60 -4.18 -8.93 -2.42
C LEU A 60 -4.11 -8.95 -3.95
N ILE A 61 -2.92 -8.83 -4.52
CA ILE A 61 -2.69 -8.92 -5.97
C ILE A 61 -3.19 -10.26 -6.51
N SER A 62 -2.79 -11.37 -5.90
CA SER A 62 -3.16 -12.71 -6.35
C SER A 62 -4.68 -12.90 -6.40
N GLY A 63 -5.38 -12.49 -5.34
CA GLY A 63 -6.84 -12.54 -5.29
C GLY A 63 -7.49 -11.75 -6.42
N SER A 64 -6.98 -10.55 -6.71
CA SER A 64 -7.50 -9.70 -7.78
C SER A 64 -7.20 -10.23 -9.18
N VAL A 65 -5.98 -10.69 -9.44
CA VAL A 65 -5.60 -11.28 -10.74
C VAL A 65 -6.49 -12.47 -11.06
N VAL A 66 -6.73 -13.35 -10.08
CA VAL A 66 -7.64 -14.50 -10.30
C VAL A 66 -9.08 -14.04 -10.52
N ALA A 67 -9.59 -13.11 -9.72
CA ALA A 67 -10.94 -12.59 -9.89
C ALA A 67 -11.15 -11.86 -11.23
N GLY A 68 -10.13 -11.18 -11.74
CA GLY A 68 -10.19 -10.34 -12.93
C GLY A 68 -9.76 -10.99 -14.25
N CYS A 69 -8.98 -12.07 -14.20
CA CYS A 69 -8.43 -12.71 -15.41
C CYS A 69 -9.06 -14.07 -15.73
N VAL A 70 -9.67 -14.74 -14.75
CA VAL A 70 -10.32 -16.04 -14.96
C VAL A 70 -11.71 -15.84 -15.56
N GLN A 71 -11.94 -16.36 -16.77
CA GLN A 71 -13.23 -16.29 -17.47
C GLN A 71 -13.94 -17.65 -17.52
N GLY A 72 -13.19 -18.76 -17.38
CA GLY A 72 -13.75 -20.10 -17.45
C GLY A 72 -14.02 -20.60 -18.86
N GLU A 73 -13.51 -19.93 -19.89
CA GLU A 73 -13.67 -20.34 -21.29
C GLU A 73 -12.81 -21.56 -21.62
N SER A 74 -11.53 -21.54 -21.19
CA SER A 74 -10.61 -22.67 -21.27
C SER A 74 -9.50 -22.53 -20.24
N LEU A 75 -8.99 -23.68 -19.77
CA LEU A 75 -7.89 -23.70 -18.79
C LEU A 75 -6.65 -22.99 -19.33
N SER A 76 -6.31 -23.18 -20.61
CA SER A 76 -5.15 -22.53 -21.24
C SER A 76 -5.27 -21.02 -21.28
N HIS A 77 -6.47 -20.50 -21.55
CA HIS A 77 -6.71 -19.05 -21.59
C HIS A 77 -6.58 -18.44 -20.19
N ASP A 78 -7.21 -19.06 -19.19
CA ASP A 78 -7.14 -18.58 -17.80
C ASP A 78 -5.70 -18.65 -17.27
N VAL A 79 -4.97 -19.74 -17.54
CA VAL A 79 -3.55 -19.90 -17.18
C VAL A 79 -2.69 -18.83 -17.84
N LEU A 80 -2.89 -18.55 -19.13
CA LEU A 80 -2.13 -17.53 -19.85
C LEU A 80 -2.28 -16.16 -19.20
N TRP A 81 -3.51 -15.68 -19.01
CA TRP A 81 -3.76 -14.33 -18.55
C TRP A 81 -3.49 -14.13 -17.06
N VAL A 82 -3.83 -15.09 -16.21
CA VAL A 82 -3.43 -15.03 -14.80
C VAL A 82 -1.91 -15.03 -14.65
N SER A 83 -1.20 -15.84 -15.44
CA SER A 83 0.28 -15.83 -15.40
C SER A 83 0.84 -14.51 -15.88
N ALA A 84 0.33 -13.95 -16.99
CA ALA A 84 0.79 -12.69 -17.55
C ALA A 84 0.56 -11.51 -16.59
N TYR A 85 -0.67 -11.31 -16.13
CA TYR A 85 -1.03 -10.23 -15.22
C TYR A 85 -0.40 -10.41 -13.84
N GLY A 86 -0.35 -11.65 -13.32
CA GLY A 86 0.29 -11.96 -12.05
C GLY A 86 1.79 -11.67 -12.06
N LEU A 87 2.50 -12.05 -13.12
CA LEU A 87 3.94 -11.78 -13.25
C LEU A 87 4.22 -10.28 -13.40
N VAL A 88 3.42 -9.57 -14.22
CA VAL A 88 3.54 -8.12 -14.35
C VAL A 88 3.31 -7.45 -12.99
N ALA A 89 2.24 -7.80 -12.27
CA ALA A 89 1.96 -7.21 -10.97
C ALA A 89 3.05 -7.51 -9.93
N LEU A 90 3.63 -8.71 -9.93
CA LEU A 90 4.77 -9.04 -9.08
C LEU A 90 5.99 -8.16 -9.39
N VAL A 91 6.31 -7.99 -10.68
CA VAL A 91 7.42 -7.10 -11.10
C VAL A 91 7.14 -5.67 -10.68
N LEU A 92 5.92 -5.16 -10.86
CA LEU A 92 5.56 -3.80 -10.46
C LEU A 92 5.60 -3.63 -8.93
N LEU A 93 5.18 -4.63 -8.16
CA LEU A 93 5.27 -4.62 -6.69
C LEU A 93 6.72 -4.44 -6.25
N GLU A 94 7.65 -5.20 -6.83
CA GLU A 94 9.08 -5.09 -6.54
C GLU A 94 9.65 -3.74 -6.98
N VAL A 95 9.37 -3.31 -8.20
CA VAL A 95 9.90 -2.05 -8.75
C VAL A 95 9.42 -0.84 -7.94
N PHE A 96 8.10 -0.70 -7.75
CA PHE A 96 7.54 0.46 -7.06
C PHE A 96 7.79 0.40 -5.55
N GLY A 97 7.67 -0.77 -4.93
CA GLY A 97 7.96 -0.94 -3.52
C GLY A 97 9.41 -0.58 -3.20
N HIS A 98 10.36 -1.08 -4.00
CA HIS A 98 11.79 -0.78 -3.84
C HIS A 98 12.12 0.69 -4.12
N LEU A 99 11.53 1.26 -5.18
CA LEU A 99 11.72 2.67 -5.50
C LEU A 99 11.23 3.56 -4.37
N GLY A 100 10.04 3.29 -3.82
CA GLY A 100 9.50 4.05 -2.71
C GLY A 100 10.38 3.97 -1.47
N VAL A 101 10.86 2.78 -1.10
CA VAL A 101 11.77 2.62 0.03
C VAL A 101 13.10 3.37 -0.17
N ARG A 102 13.60 3.48 -1.41
CA ARG A 102 14.84 4.20 -1.72
C ARG A 102 14.69 5.70 -1.89
N VAL A 103 13.53 6.19 -2.30
CA VAL A 103 13.32 7.62 -2.61
C VAL A 103 12.67 8.35 -1.43
N LEU A 104 11.82 7.66 -0.67
CA LEU A 104 11.12 8.26 0.47
C LEU A 104 12.06 8.48 1.66
N LEU A 105 11.63 9.38 2.55
CA LEU A 105 12.34 9.78 3.78
C LEU A 105 13.82 10.13 3.55
N ARG A 106 14.08 11.06 2.62
CA ARG A 106 15.42 11.59 2.30
C ARG A 106 16.41 10.51 1.82
N ALA A 107 15.90 9.45 1.17
CA ALA A 107 16.68 8.33 0.64
C ALA A 107 17.49 7.54 1.68
N ARG A 108 17.07 7.58 2.95
CA ARG A 108 17.74 6.89 4.06
C ARG A 108 16.96 5.70 4.59
N LEU A 109 15.69 5.53 4.21
CA LEU A 109 14.82 4.51 4.76
C LEU A 109 15.38 3.10 4.57
N ALA A 110 15.90 2.77 3.37
CA ALA A 110 16.56 1.49 3.12
C ALA A 110 17.73 1.23 4.10
N ALA A 111 18.61 2.22 4.28
CA ALA A 111 19.77 2.09 5.17
C ALA A 111 19.36 1.91 6.65
N GLU A 112 18.26 2.54 7.08
CA GLU A 112 17.74 2.35 8.43
C GLU A 112 17.14 0.96 8.66
N VAL A 113 16.47 0.40 7.64
CA VAL A 113 15.99 -1.00 7.71
C VAL A 113 17.18 -1.95 7.90
N GLU A 114 18.26 -1.76 7.14
CA GLU A 114 19.50 -2.53 7.29
C GLU A 114 20.13 -2.38 8.68
N ARG A 115 19.99 -1.20 9.30
CA ARG A 115 20.44 -0.96 10.69
C ARG A 115 19.53 -1.58 11.75
N GLY A 116 18.40 -2.18 11.37
CA GLY A 116 17.46 -2.79 12.30
C GLY A 116 16.44 -1.82 12.91
N ASN A 117 16.29 -0.61 12.36
CA ASN A 117 15.32 0.37 12.84
C ASN A 117 13.88 -0.13 12.55
N ILE A 118 13.16 -0.50 13.61
CA ILE A 118 11.80 -1.05 13.52
C ILE A 118 10.81 -0.03 12.95
N ALA A 119 10.94 1.25 13.30
CA ALA A 119 10.09 2.32 12.78
C ALA A 119 10.27 2.46 11.26
N ALA A 120 11.51 2.37 10.77
CA ALA A 120 11.81 2.32 9.35
C ALA A 120 11.23 1.05 8.69
N GLY A 121 11.40 -0.13 9.31
CA GLY A 121 10.82 -1.38 8.82
C GLY A 121 9.29 -1.31 8.66
N LEU A 122 8.60 -0.73 9.64
CA LEU A 122 7.15 -0.51 9.57
C LEU A 122 6.76 0.44 8.43
N ALA A 123 7.46 1.56 8.29
CA ALA A 123 7.21 2.53 7.23
C ALA A 123 7.43 1.90 5.84
N ALA A 124 8.53 1.18 5.64
CA ALA A 124 8.84 0.47 4.41
C ALA A 124 7.83 -0.64 4.10
N GLY A 125 7.47 -1.47 5.09
CA GLY A 125 6.44 -2.51 4.94
C GLY A 125 5.07 -1.93 4.57
N SER A 126 4.68 -0.80 5.17
CA SER A 126 3.43 -0.12 4.81
C SER A 126 3.43 0.38 3.36
N HIS A 127 4.58 0.76 2.82
CA HIS A 127 4.70 1.19 1.43
C HIS A 127 4.56 0.03 0.43
N TYR A 128 5.15 -1.13 0.74
CA TYR A 128 4.93 -2.35 -0.03
C TYR A 128 3.46 -2.79 0.02
N LEU A 129 2.82 -2.73 1.19
CA LEU A 129 1.40 -3.01 1.34
C LEU A 129 0.54 -2.04 0.49
N ALA A 130 0.81 -0.74 0.58
CA ALA A 130 0.10 0.27 -0.19
C ALA A 130 0.26 0.05 -1.71
N THR A 131 1.46 -0.30 -2.16
CA THR A 131 1.71 -0.70 -3.56
C THR A 131 0.89 -1.93 -3.95
N GLY A 132 0.85 -2.95 -3.08
CA GLY A 132 0.04 -4.15 -3.28
C GLY A 132 -1.46 -3.84 -3.38
N ILE A 133 -1.97 -2.94 -2.54
CA ILE A 133 -3.36 -2.46 -2.59
C ILE A 133 -3.64 -1.80 -3.94
N LEU A 134 -2.81 -0.85 -4.38
CA LEU A 134 -2.99 -0.17 -5.66
C LEU A 134 -2.99 -1.15 -6.85
N LEU A 135 -2.03 -2.08 -6.87
CA LEU A 135 -1.94 -3.10 -7.91
C LEU A 135 -3.17 -4.03 -7.88
N SER A 136 -3.62 -4.46 -6.70
CA SER A 136 -4.81 -5.29 -6.56
C SER A 136 -6.10 -4.61 -7.06
N ARG A 137 -6.14 -3.28 -7.13
CA ARG A 137 -7.30 -2.53 -7.63
C ARG A 137 -7.21 -2.17 -9.11
N SER A 138 -6.04 -2.38 -9.71
CA SER A 138 -5.77 -1.97 -11.10
C SER A 138 -5.54 -3.15 -12.04
N VAL A 139 -5.00 -4.27 -11.53
CA VAL A 139 -4.51 -5.38 -12.36
C VAL A 139 -5.62 -6.39 -12.60
N SER A 140 -6.37 -6.20 -13.69
CA SER A 140 -7.36 -7.16 -14.21
C SER A 140 -7.47 -7.07 -15.74
N GLY A 141 -7.90 -8.16 -16.37
CA GLY A 141 -8.14 -8.22 -17.82
C GLY A 141 -7.68 -9.51 -18.47
N THR A 142 -7.89 -9.60 -19.78
CA THR A 142 -7.68 -10.82 -20.58
C THR A 142 -7.06 -10.52 -21.95
N ASP A 143 -6.38 -9.39 -22.08
CA ASP A 143 -5.76 -9.00 -23.35
C ASP A 143 -4.60 -8.01 -23.12
N LEU A 144 -3.72 -7.88 -24.12
CA LEU A 144 -2.55 -6.98 -24.03
C LEU A 144 -2.91 -5.49 -24.05
N GLY A 145 -4.04 -5.11 -24.67
CA GLY A 145 -4.50 -3.72 -24.73
C GLY A 145 -4.91 -3.23 -23.35
N THR A 146 -5.73 -4.02 -22.65
CA THR A 146 -6.12 -3.77 -21.26
C THR A 146 -4.88 -3.72 -20.36
N LEU A 147 -3.93 -4.66 -20.52
CA LEU A 147 -2.69 -4.65 -19.76
C LEU A 147 -1.90 -3.35 -19.94
N GLY A 148 -1.86 -2.78 -21.15
CA GLY A 148 -1.25 -1.48 -21.42
C GLY A 148 -1.91 -0.32 -20.65
N VAL A 149 -3.25 -0.33 -20.56
CA VAL A 149 -4.01 0.66 -19.76
C VAL A 149 -3.69 0.51 -18.27
N VAL A 150 -3.66 -0.73 -17.77
CA VAL A 150 -3.29 -1.04 -16.38
C VAL A 150 -1.92 -0.44 -16.03
N LEU A 151 -0.92 -0.61 -16.89
CA LEU A 151 0.42 -0.07 -16.65
C LEU A 151 0.42 1.46 -16.46
N VAL A 152 -0.34 2.18 -17.29
CA VAL A 152 -0.44 3.64 -17.18
C VAL A 152 -1.13 4.06 -15.88
N PHE A 153 -2.26 3.44 -15.56
CA PHE A 153 -3.00 3.79 -14.33
C PHE A 153 -2.25 3.41 -13.06
N VAL A 154 -1.48 2.32 -13.05
CA VAL A 154 -0.61 1.98 -11.93
C VAL A 154 0.45 3.06 -11.71
N VAL A 155 1.10 3.54 -12.77
CA VAL A 155 2.08 4.64 -12.67
C VAL A 155 1.41 5.90 -12.10
N ILE A 156 0.24 6.27 -12.63
CA ILE A 156 -0.52 7.44 -12.14
C ILE A 156 -0.87 7.26 -10.66
N ALA A 157 -1.40 6.11 -10.27
CA ALA A 157 -1.77 5.82 -8.88
C ALA A 157 -0.59 5.89 -7.92
N GLN A 158 0.57 5.38 -8.34
CA GLN A 158 1.80 5.46 -7.58
C GLN A 158 2.26 6.92 -7.39
N LEU A 159 2.28 7.71 -8.46
CA LEU A 159 2.64 9.12 -8.37
C LEU A 159 1.66 9.89 -7.48
N THR A 160 0.36 9.63 -7.60
CA THR A 160 -0.67 10.19 -6.73
C THR A 160 -0.44 9.83 -5.27
N LEU A 161 -0.15 8.56 -4.95
CA LEU A 161 0.12 8.14 -3.59
C LEU A 161 1.29 8.92 -2.98
N HIS A 162 2.40 9.05 -3.73
CA HIS A 162 3.57 9.81 -3.27
C HIS A 162 3.25 11.29 -3.08
N LEU A 163 2.49 11.89 -4.00
CA LEU A 163 2.05 13.28 -3.91
C LEU A 163 1.20 13.50 -2.64
N PHE A 164 0.20 12.65 -2.39
CA PHE A 164 -0.67 12.81 -1.23
C PHE A 164 0.05 12.52 0.08
N VAL A 165 0.91 11.50 0.14
CA VAL A 165 1.75 11.28 1.33
C VAL A 165 2.61 12.51 1.61
N MET A 166 3.25 13.10 0.60
CA MET A 166 4.03 14.33 0.78
C MET A 166 3.15 15.50 1.25
N LEU A 167 1.98 15.69 0.65
CA LEU A 167 1.04 16.74 1.02
C LEU A 167 0.62 16.62 2.49
N PHE A 168 0.21 15.43 2.93
CA PHE A 168 -0.23 15.19 4.31
C PHE A 168 0.89 15.43 5.33
N ARG A 169 2.14 15.13 4.98
CA ARG A 169 3.30 15.42 5.83
C ARG A 169 3.58 16.91 5.98
N THR A 170 3.16 17.77 5.06
CA THR A 170 3.28 19.23 5.26
C THR A 170 2.33 19.78 6.33
N LEU A 171 1.32 18.98 6.72
CA LEU A 171 0.27 19.36 7.68
C LEU A 171 0.66 19.04 9.13
N THR A 172 1.72 18.26 9.35
CA THR A 172 2.30 18.00 10.67
C THR A 172 3.34 19.07 11.02
N ALA A 173 3.53 19.34 12.31
CA ALA A 173 4.52 20.29 12.83
C ALA A 173 5.91 19.65 13.04
N TYR A 174 6.00 18.32 12.94
CA TYR A 174 7.24 17.56 13.00
C TYR A 174 7.59 16.98 11.63
N ASP A 175 8.86 16.60 11.41
CA ASP A 175 9.27 15.91 10.20
C ASP A 175 9.22 14.39 10.41
N ASP A 176 8.28 13.70 9.75
CA ASP A 176 8.15 12.24 9.85
C ASP A 176 9.44 11.51 9.46
N ALA A 177 10.23 12.05 8.53
CA ALA A 177 11.50 11.44 8.18
C ALA A 177 12.45 11.49 9.37
N GLU A 178 12.59 12.64 10.04
CA GLU A 178 13.48 12.73 11.20
C GLU A 178 12.99 11.86 12.36
N GLU A 179 11.67 11.81 12.60
CA GLU A 179 11.09 10.96 13.64
C GLU A 179 11.29 9.46 13.35
N ILE A 180 11.02 9.01 12.12
CA ILE A 180 11.20 7.60 11.72
C ILE A 180 12.69 7.21 11.75
N LEU A 181 13.58 8.08 11.24
CA LEU A 181 15.03 7.87 11.33
C LEU A 181 15.52 7.88 12.79
N GLY A 182 14.82 8.60 13.68
CA GLY A 182 15.04 8.63 15.12
C GLY A 182 14.36 7.51 15.92
N GLU A 183 13.96 6.43 15.23
CA GLU A 183 13.30 5.23 15.78
C GLU A 183 11.96 5.50 16.49
N ASN A 184 11.26 6.57 16.10
CA ASN A 184 9.95 6.89 16.66
C ASN A 184 8.85 6.03 16.01
N LEU A 185 8.49 4.96 16.69
CA LEU A 185 7.44 4.04 16.23
C LEU A 185 6.04 4.70 16.19
N ALA A 186 5.76 5.71 17.02
CA ALA A 186 4.47 6.43 16.97
C ALA A 186 4.32 7.19 15.63
N ALA A 187 5.39 7.84 15.19
CA ALA A 187 5.43 8.51 13.88
C ALA A 187 5.34 7.51 12.73
N ALA A 188 6.05 6.37 12.81
CA ALA A 188 5.94 5.31 11.80
C ALA A 188 4.53 4.72 11.70
N LEU A 189 3.82 4.55 12.82
CA LEU A 189 2.43 4.08 12.83
C LEU A 189 1.49 5.08 12.17
N SER A 190 1.61 6.36 12.51
CA SER A 190 0.85 7.45 11.86
C SER A 190 1.10 7.47 10.36
N TYR A 191 2.38 7.45 9.95
CA TYR A 191 2.81 7.39 8.55
C TYR A 191 2.25 6.16 7.81
N ALA A 192 2.32 4.98 8.43
CA ALA A 192 1.79 3.76 7.85
C ALA A 192 0.26 3.84 7.67
N GLY A 193 -0.45 4.37 8.67
CA GLY A 193 -1.90 4.55 8.62
C GLY A 193 -2.36 5.45 7.49
N ILE A 194 -1.75 6.64 7.33
CA ILE A 194 -2.10 7.54 6.22
C ILE A 194 -1.72 6.94 4.86
N THR A 195 -0.56 6.29 4.75
CA THR A 195 -0.09 5.68 3.48
C THR A 195 -1.04 4.58 3.02
N VAL A 196 -1.45 3.69 3.93
CA VAL A 196 -2.40 2.61 3.62
C VAL A 196 -3.80 3.19 3.34
N ALA A 197 -4.28 4.14 4.14
CA ALA A 197 -5.58 4.78 3.92
C ALA A 197 -5.67 5.46 2.54
N LEU A 198 -4.63 6.20 2.15
CA LEU A 198 -4.54 6.81 0.82
C LEU A 198 -4.54 5.75 -0.28
N SER A 199 -3.80 4.64 -0.11
CA SER A 199 -3.79 3.58 -1.11
C SER A 199 -5.16 2.92 -1.31
N LEU A 200 -5.99 2.84 -0.25
CA LEU A 200 -7.36 2.34 -0.36
C LEU A 200 -8.25 3.28 -1.17
N ILE A 201 -8.19 4.59 -0.90
CA ILE A 201 -8.98 5.61 -1.62
C ILE A 201 -8.53 5.72 -3.07
N ILE A 202 -7.21 5.82 -3.30
CA ILE A 202 -6.63 5.91 -4.64
C ILE A 202 -6.91 4.63 -5.43
N GLY A 203 -6.74 3.46 -4.81
CA GLY A 203 -7.03 2.18 -5.45
C GLY A 203 -8.49 2.09 -5.88
N HIS A 204 -9.42 2.47 -5.00
CA HIS A 204 -10.84 2.54 -5.35
C HIS A 204 -11.13 3.52 -6.50
N ALA A 205 -10.42 4.65 -6.57
CA ALA A 205 -10.57 5.61 -7.66
C ALA A 205 -10.06 5.08 -9.02
N VAL A 206 -9.12 4.13 -9.04
CA VAL A 206 -8.62 3.49 -10.27
C VAL A 206 -9.51 2.33 -10.73
N GLU A 207 -10.26 1.73 -9.79
CA GLU A 207 -11.13 0.60 -10.07
C GLU A 207 -12.28 1.00 -11.00
N GLY A 208 -12.53 0.20 -12.04
CA GLY A 208 -13.60 0.46 -13.00
C GLY A 208 -13.26 0.02 -14.42
N THR A 209 -14.18 0.27 -15.35
CA THR A 209 -13.96 -0.02 -16.77
C THR A 209 -13.34 1.18 -17.48
N PHE A 210 -12.43 0.91 -18.42
CA PHE A 210 -11.81 1.97 -19.21
C PHE A 210 -12.76 2.46 -20.32
N GLU A 211 -13.35 3.63 -20.11
CA GLU A 211 -14.27 4.27 -21.07
C GLU A 211 -13.55 5.25 -22.02
N GLY A 212 -12.24 5.39 -21.89
CA GLY A 212 -11.40 6.31 -22.65
C GLY A 212 -10.68 7.32 -21.76
N TRP A 213 -9.53 7.81 -22.22
CA TRP A 213 -8.59 8.60 -21.42
C TRP A 213 -9.20 9.81 -20.72
N ALA A 214 -9.94 10.64 -21.45
CA ALA A 214 -10.50 11.87 -20.89
C ALA A 214 -11.57 11.58 -19.81
N ALA A 215 -12.46 10.62 -20.05
CA ALA A 215 -13.51 10.25 -19.11
C ALA A 215 -12.91 9.60 -17.85
N SER A 216 -12.04 8.60 -18.02
CA SER A 216 -11.42 7.88 -16.90
C SER A 216 -10.53 8.79 -16.05
N LEU A 217 -9.71 9.66 -16.65
CA LEU A 217 -8.87 10.60 -15.88
C LEU A 217 -9.71 11.64 -15.13
N ARG A 218 -10.81 12.10 -15.71
CA ARG A 218 -11.73 13.03 -15.03
C ARG A 218 -12.43 12.36 -13.86
N GLY A 219 -12.93 11.14 -14.04
CA GLY A 219 -13.54 10.34 -12.97
C GLY A 219 -12.56 10.10 -11.83
N TYR A 220 -11.34 9.67 -12.17
CA TYR A 220 -10.24 9.49 -11.22
C TYR A 220 -9.95 10.76 -10.42
N ALA A 221 -9.77 11.91 -11.09
CA ALA A 221 -9.48 13.17 -10.42
C ALA A 221 -10.61 13.64 -9.48
N LEU A 222 -11.87 13.43 -9.86
CA LEU A 222 -13.01 13.73 -8.99
C LEU A 222 -13.05 12.81 -7.77
N ALA A 223 -12.77 11.51 -7.94
CA ALA A 223 -12.72 10.56 -6.83
C ALA A 223 -11.57 10.90 -5.84
N LEU A 224 -10.45 11.43 -6.31
CA LEU A 224 -9.35 11.86 -5.44
C LEU A 224 -9.69 13.03 -4.50
N VAL A 225 -10.77 13.78 -4.74
CA VAL A 225 -11.23 14.81 -3.81
C VAL A 225 -11.54 14.20 -2.44
N PHE A 226 -12.01 12.95 -2.38
CA PHE A 226 -12.27 12.28 -1.11
C PHE A 226 -11.01 11.96 -0.31
N ALA A 227 -9.83 11.88 -0.94
CA ALA A 227 -8.57 11.73 -0.19
C ALA A 227 -8.28 12.95 0.68
N LEU A 228 -8.74 14.14 0.28
CA LEU A 228 -8.63 15.37 1.10
C LEU A 228 -9.48 15.29 2.38
N ALA A 229 -10.50 14.43 2.43
CA ALA A 229 -11.32 14.23 3.62
C ALA A 229 -10.53 13.59 4.78
N LEU A 230 -9.34 13.00 4.51
CA LEU A 230 -8.47 12.54 5.59
C LEU A 230 -7.90 13.71 6.41
N TYR A 231 -7.78 14.92 5.86
CA TYR A 231 -7.28 16.07 6.63
C TYR A 231 -8.18 16.43 7.84
N PRO A 232 -9.51 16.64 7.67
CA PRO A 232 -10.38 16.91 8.81
C PRO A 232 -10.47 15.73 9.77
N VAL A 233 -10.22 14.48 9.34
CA VAL A 233 -10.14 13.33 10.26
C VAL A 233 -9.03 13.53 11.29
N ARG A 234 -7.84 13.97 10.88
CA ARG A 234 -6.76 14.28 11.82
C ARG A 234 -7.13 15.41 12.79
N GLN A 235 -7.52 16.57 12.23
CA GLN A 235 -7.64 17.79 13.03
C GLN A 235 -8.94 17.88 13.84
N LEU A 236 -10.07 17.46 13.25
CA LEU A 236 -11.37 17.53 13.91
C LEU A 236 -11.67 16.25 14.68
N PHE A 237 -11.51 15.08 14.06
CA PHE A 237 -11.90 13.82 14.69
C PHE A 237 -10.87 13.37 15.74
N VAL A 238 -9.62 13.15 15.37
CA VAL A 238 -8.61 12.66 16.32
C VAL A 238 -8.27 13.71 17.36
N GLN A 239 -7.78 14.88 16.92
CA GLN A 239 -7.29 15.89 17.86
C GLN A 239 -8.41 16.54 18.69
N THR A 240 -9.49 16.96 18.05
CA THR A 240 -10.53 17.73 18.76
C THR A 240 -11.53 16.82 19.46
N LEU A 241 -12.14 15.87 18.75
CA LEU A 241 -13.19 15.03 19.31
C LEU A 241 -12.65 13.94 20.23
N LEU A 242 -11.65 13.16 19.81
CA LEU A 242 -11.18 12.00 20.58
C LEU A 242 -10.18 12.38 21.69
N LEU A 243 -9.23 13.26 21.40
CA LEU A 243 -8.25 13.72 22.40
C LEU A 243 -8.75 14.89 23.26
N GLY A 244 -9.89 15.49 22.91
CA GLY A 244 -10.46 16.64 23.63
C GLY A 244 -9.59 17.91 23.57
N ALA A 245 -8.63 17.97 22.64
CA ALA A 245 -7.76 19.12 22.48
C ALA A 245 -8.43 20.21 21.63
N ARG A 246 -7.86 21.41 21.63
CA ARG A 246 -8.35 22.49 20.76
C ARG A 246 -8.03 22.18 19.31
N PHE A 247 -8.95 22.55 18.42
CA PHE A 247 -8.71 22.51 16.98
C PHE A 247 -7.53 23.42 16.61
N THR A 248 -6.64 22.90 15.78
CA THR A 248 -5.54 23.63 15.14
C THR A 248 -5.49 23.24 13.67
N LEU A 249 -5.01 24.14 12.82
CA LEU A 249 -4.80 23.83 11.40
C LEU A 249 -3.55 22.96 11.18
N ARG A 250 -2.56 23.11 12.06
CA ARG A 250 -1.27 22.41 12.04
C ARG A 250 -0.72 22.35 13.47
N GLY A 251 -0.02 21.26 13.80
CA GLY A 251 0.48 21.06 15.16
C GLY A 251 -0.62 20.71 16.15
N GLY A 252 -0.33 20.87 17.45
CA GLY A 252 -1.29 20.66 18.53
C GLY A 252 -0.96 19.44 19.40
N ARG A 253 -1.95 18.96 20.17
CA ARG A 253 -1.74 17.89 21.16
C ARG A 253 -1.33 16.57 20.50
N LEU A 254 -1.87 16.29 19.32
CA LEU A 254 -1.57 15.07 18.58
C LEU A 254 -0.11 15.06 18.12
N ASP A 255 0.37 16.16 17.53
CA ASP A 255 1.76 16.31 17.08
C ASP A 255 2.75 16.22 18.25
N GLN A 256 2.44 16.89 19.38
CA GLN A 256 3.26 16.78 20.60
C GLN A 256 3.29 15.34 21.12
N GLY A 257 2.15 14.65 21.11
CA GLY A 257 2.05 13.25 21.52
C GLY A 257 2.87 12.32 20.65
N ILE A 258 2.84 12.51 19.33
CA ILE A 258 3.56 11.65 18.39
C ILE A 258 5.06 11.96 18.39
N ALA A 259 5.46 13.22 18.22
CA ALA A 259 6.86 13.57 18.03
C ALA A 259 7.63 13.67 19.36
N ALA A 260 7.15 14.49 20.30
CA ALA A 260 7.88 14.76 21.54
C ALA A 260 7.70 13.65 22.58
N GLU A 261 6.47 13.17 22.77
CA GLU A 261 6.16 12.13 23.78
C GLU A 261 6.35 10.71 23.25
N ARG A 262 6.53 10.52 21.93
CA ARG A 262 6.62 9.22 21.26
C ARG A 262 5.48 8.26 21.66
N ASN A 263 4.28 8.82 21.84
CA ASN A 263 3.13 8.12 22.35
C ASN A 263 2.52 7.20 21.28
N LEU A 264 2.81 5.89 21.41
CA LEU A 264 2.31 4.87 20.48
C LEU A 264 0.78 4.87 20.39
N GLY A 265 0.08 5.09 21.51
CA GLY A 265 -1.39 5.11 21.54
C GLY A 265 -1.97 6.20 20.63
N MET A 266 -1.36 7.39 20.61
CA MET A 266 -1.77 8.46 19.72
C MET A 266 -1.45 8.17 18.25
N GLY A 267 -0.29 7.57 17.97
CA GLY A 267 0.08 7.13 16.62
C GLY A 267 -0.88 6.04 16.07
N VAL A 268 -1.23 5.04 16.89
CA VAL A 268 -2.22 4.01 16.53
C VAL A 268 -3.61 4.61 16.34
N LEU A 269 -4.06 5.48 17.25
CA LEU A 269 -5.38 6.11 17.18
C LEU A 269 -5.55 6.89 15.88
N GLU A 270 -4.52 7.66 15.50
CA GLU A 270 -4.49 8.36 14.23
C GLU A 270 -4.53 7.39 13.04
N ALA A 271 -3.66 6.38 13.04
CA ALA A 271 -3.58 5.42 11.95
C ALA A 271 -4.91 4.70 11.71
N VAL A 272 -5.55 4.21 12.78
CA VAL A 272 -6.85 3.53 12.70
C VAL A 272 -7.96 4.49 12.26
N SER A 273 -7.92 5.76 12.69
CA SER A 273 -8.90 6.75 12.26
C SER A 273 -8.80 7.05 10.75
N TYR A 274 -7.58 7.12 10.21
CA TYR A 274 -7.39 7.22 8.76
C TYR A 274 -7.92 6.00 8.01
N LEU A 275 -7.63 4.79 8.49
CA LEU A 275 -8.15 3.57 7.88
C LEU A 275 -9.68 3.50 7.93
N ALA A 276 -10.28 3.84 9.07
CA ALA A 276 -11.73 3.88 9.24
C ALA A 276 -12.38 4.89 8.28
N ALA A 277 -11.79 6.08 8.13
CA ALA A 277 -12.26 7.08 7.19
C ALA A 277 -12.14 6.61 5.73
N ALA A 278 -11.03 5.97 5.36
CA ALA A 278 -10.86 5.41 4.02
C ALA A 278 -11.89 4.31 3.75
N PHE A 279 -12.14 3.40 4.69
CA PHE A 279 -13.20 2.39 4.55
C PHE A 279 -14.60 3.00 4.43
N LEU A 280 -14.88 4.07 5.19
CA LEU A 280 -16.16 4.77 5.09
C LEU A 280 -16.33 5.41 3.72
N VAL A 281 -15.32 6.14 3.24
CA VAL A 281 -15.33 6.79 1.92
C VAL A 281 -15.52 5.75 0.82
N THR A 282 -14.65 4.74 0.75
CA THR A 282 -14.66 3.71 -0.30
C THR A 282 -15.89 2.80 -0.31
N ARG A 283 -16.71 2.82 0.75
CA ARG A 283 -18.01 2.12 0.78
C ARG A 283 -19.18 2.99 0.35
N LEU A 284 -19.03 4.31 0.39
CA LEU A 284 -20.10 5.27 0.13
C LEU A 284 -19.96 5.95 -1.24
N SER A 285 -18.75 5.98 -1.80
CA SER A 285 -18.46 6.42 -3.17
C SER A 285 -18.52 5.27 -4.16
#